data_AF-A0A834T9B2-F1
#
_entry.id   AF-A0A834T9B2-F1
#
_cell.length_a   1.000
_cell.length_b   1.000
_cell.length_c   1.000
_cell.angle_alpha   90.00
_cell.angle_beta   90.00
_cell.angle_gamma   90.00
#
_symmetry.space_group_name_H-M   'P 1'
#
loop_
_entity.id
_entity.type
_entity.pdbx_description
1 polymer ?
#
loop_
_entity_poly.entity_id
_entity_poly.type
_entity_poly.pdbx_seq_one_letter_code
_entity_poly.pdbx_strand_id
1 'polypeptide(L)'
;MGSGEGKPHWSVYDGVKIIAATPEALMAEIDSAISNLEYARATALLESSSSYDARMADEAYKTGCAALAAGKLDEALYSLNISLSKCPPDKISAVAKLQSLISLTSQQLQKSAN
;
A
#
# COMPACT_ATOMS: atom_id res chain seq x y z
N MET A 1 57.65 44.16 16.12
CA MET A 1 57.17 44.12 14.72
C MET A 1 58.12 43.22 13.98
N GLY A 2 57.81 42.18 13.20
CA GLY A 2 56.68 41.38 12.70
C GLY A 2 57.43 40.19 12.02
N SER A 3 56.89 39.14 11.45
CA SER A 3 55.57 38.67 11.09
C SER A 3 55.82 37.18 10.81
N GLY A 4 54.89 36.31 11.17
CA GLY A 4 54.99 34.89 10.90
C GLY A 4 53.64 34.23 11.11
N GLU A 5 52.60 34.84 10.53
CA GLU A 5 51.26 34.28 10.48
C GLU A 5 51.35 32.86 9.91
N GLY A 6 51.20 31.88 10.79
CA GLY A 6 50.94 30.51 10.39
C GLY A 6 49.64 30.52 9.60
N LYS A 7 49.75 30.45 8.27
CA LYS A 7 48.61 30.36 7.37
C LYS A 7 47.72 29.21 7.86
N PRO A 8 46.44 29.47 8.20
CA PRO A 8 45.50 28.37 8.35
C PRO A 8 45.38 27.73 6.97
N HIS A 9 45.95 26.53 6.85
CA HIS A 9 45.79 25.68 5.69
C HIS A 9 44.31 25.29 5.63
N TRP A 10 43.52 26.06 4.88
CA TRP A 10 42.14 25.72 4.59
C TRP A 10 42.15 24.82 3.36
N SER A 11 41.88 23.53 3.56
CA SER A 11 41.57 22.63 2.45
C SER A 11 40.05 22.56 2.33
N VAL A 12 39.51 22.69 1.11
CA VAL A 12 38.09 22.39 0.82
C VAL A 12 37.73 20.95 1.25
N TYR A 13 38.74 20.09 1.38
CA TYR A 13 38.60 18.69 1.73
C TYR A 13 38.71 18.43 3.25
N ASP A 14 39.01 19.43 4.09
CA ASP A 14 39.14 19.24 5.56
C ASP A 14 37.81 18.82 6.23
N GLY A 15 36.68 19.12 5.59
CA GLY A 15 35.35 18.70 6.05
C GLY A 15 34.93 17.32 5.55
N VAL A 16 35.68 16.69 4.65
CA VAL A 16 35.30 15.43 4.01
C VAL A 16 35.76 14.25 4.87
N LYS A 17 35.16 14.14 6.05
CA LYS A 17 35.15 12.88 6.80
C LYS A 17 33.99 12.05 6.29
N ILE A 18 34.31 10.87 5.79
CA ILE A 18 33.41 9.80 5.33
C ILE A 18 33.08 9.92 3.83
N ILE A 19 34.05 9.50 3.01
CA ILE A 19 33.74 8.80 1.76
C ILE A 19 34.18 7.37 2.02
N ALA A 20 33.36 6.38 1.62
CA ALA A 20 33.64 4.96 1.82
C ALA A 20 35.12 4.62 1.54
N ALA A 21 35.68 3.72 2.35
CA ALA A 21 37.13 3.47 2.42
C ALA A 21 37.79 3.16 1.05
N THR A 22 37.00 2.69 0.07
CA THR A 22 37.40 2.56 -1.33
C THR A 22 36.17 2.73 -2.27
N PRO A 23 36.38 3.01 -3.58
CA PRO A 23 35.30 3.00 -4.58
C PRO A 23 34.50 1.69 -4.61
N GLU A 24 35.15 0.56 -4.34
CA GLU A 24 34.52 -0.76 -4.28
C GLU A 24 33.57 -0.88 -3.09
N ALA A 25 33.96 -0.34 -1.92
CA ALA A 25 33.08 -0.29 -0.75
C ALA A 25 31.85 0.59 -1.01
N LEU A 26 32.02 1.71 -1.72
CA LEU A 26 30.91 2.58 -2.11
C LEU A 26 29.94 1.88 -3.06
N MET A 27 30.45 1.20 -4.09
CA MET A 27 29.61 0.45 -5.03
C MET A 27 28.84 -0.67 -4.32
N ALA A 28 29.48 -1.41 -3.42
CA ALA A 28 28.82 -2.45 -2.64
C ALA A 28 27.72 -1.89 -1.72
N GLU A 29 27.92 -0.70 -1.14
CA GLU A 29 26.91 -0.02 -0.34
C GLU A 29 25.71 0.41 -1.19
N ILE A 30 25.96 0.94 -2.39
CA ILE A 30 24.90 1.30 -3.35
C ILE A 30 24.10 0.07 -3.77
N ASP A 31 24.77 -1.01 -4.17
CA ASP A 31 24.10 -2.25 -4.59
C ASP A 31 23.27 -2.86 -3.45
N SER A 32 23.79 -2.80 -2.22
CA SER A 32 23.08 -3.22 -1.01
C SER A 32 21.85 -2.34 -0.75
N ALA A 33 21.99 -1.01 -0.84
CA ALA A 33 20.88 -0.08 -0.66
C ALA A 33 19.77 -0.28 -1.72
N ILE A 34 20.14 -0.48 -2.98
CA ILE A 34 19.21 -0.79 -4.06
C ILE A 34 18.49 -2.12 -3.77
N SER A 35 19.25 -3.17 -3.46
CA SER A 35 18.68 -4.50 -3.17
C SER A 35 17.70 -4.45 -2.00
N ASN A 36 18.05 -3.74 -0.92
CA ASN A 36 17.19 -3.58 0.24
C ASN A 36 15.90 -2.80 -0.09
N LEU A 37 16.01 -1.73 -0.89
CA LEU A 37 14.85 -0.94 -1.32
C LEU A 37 13.90 -1.77 -2.19
N GLU A 38 14.43 -2.49 -3.17
CA GLU A 38 13.64 -3.34 -4.06
C GLU A 38 13.02 -4.52 -3.30
N TYR A 39 13.76 -5.13 -2.37
CA TYR A 39 13.23 -6.17 -1.48
C TYR A 39 12.08 -5.65 -0.60
N ALA A 40 12.24 -4.47 -0.01
CA ALA A 40 11.19 -3.84 0.79
C ALA A 40 9.94 -3.55 -0.05
N ARG A 41 10.11 -3.03 -1.27
CA ARG A 41 9.00 -2.79 -2.21
C ARG A 41 8.31 -4.08 -2.63
N ALA A 42 9.07 -5.12 -2.98
CA ALA A 42 8.52 -6.41 -3.34
C ALA A 42 7.73 -7.04 -2.19
N THR A 43 8.25 -6.93 -0.96
CA THR A 43 7.58 -7.42 0.24
C THR A 43 6.27 -6.68 0.50
N ALA A 44 6.26 -5.35 0.41
CA ALA A 44 5.05 -4.55 0.57
C ALA A 44 3.98 -4.86 -0.51
N LEU A 45 4.40 -5.11 -1.75
CA LEU A 45 3.50 -5.54 -2.83
C LEU A 45 2.91 -6.92 -2.57
N LEU A 46 3.71 -7.89 -2.10
CA LEU A 46 3.23 -9.22 -1.74
C LEU A 46 2.24 -9.17 -0.57
N GLU A 47 2.51 -8.37 0.45
CA GLU A 47 1.57 -8.15 1.56
C GLU A 47 0.25 -7.52 1.05
N SER A 48 0.32 -6.52 0.18
CA SER A 48 -0.87 -5.92 -0.43
C SER A 48 -1.65 -6.93 -1.28
N SER A 49 -0.97 -7.78 -2.06
CA SER A 49 -1.61 -8.79 -2.90
C SER A 49 -2.21 -9.93 -2.09
N SER A 50 -1.66 -10.25 -0.92
CA SER A 50 -2.20 -11.25 0.00
C SER A 50 -3.54 -10.82 0.63
N SER A 51 -3.85 -9.52 0.61
CA SER A 51 -5.12 -9.00 1.11
C SER A 51 -6.29 -9.26 0.16
N TYR A 52 -6.01 -9.39 -1.15
CA TYR A 52 -7.01 -9.62 -2.18
C TYR A 52 -7.13 -11.11 -2.48
N ASP A 53 -8.35 -11.62 -2.39
CA ASP A 53 -8.65 -13.00 -2.75
C ASP A 53 -9.91 -13.00 -3.61
N ALA A 54 -9.72 -13.20 -4.91
CA ALA A 54 -10.81 -13.20 -5.89
C ALA A 54 -11.87 -14.28 -5.58
N ARG A 55 -11.47 -15.43 -5.00
CA ARG A 55 -12.42 -16.49 -4.63
C ARG A 55 -13.25 -16.07 -3.43
N MET A 56 -12.59 -15.54 -2.39
CA MET A 56 -13.29 -15.03 -1.21
C MET A 56 -14.20 -13.85 -1.56
N ALA A 57 -13.78 -12.97 -2.47
CA ALA A 57 -14.59 -11.86 -2.96
C ALA A 57 -15.85 -12.34 -3.69
N ASP A 58 -15.72 -13.35 -4.56
CA ASP A 58 -16.84 -13.95 -5.31
C ASP A 58 -17.82 -14.70 -4.40
N GLU A 59 -17.31 -15.45 -3.41
CA GLU A 59 -18.14 -16.14 -2.41
C GLU A 59 -18.92 -15.14 -1.55
N ALA A 60 -18.26 -14.08 -1.07
CA ALA A 60 -18.91 -13.02 -0.32
C ALA A 60 -19.95 -12.26 -1.16
N TYR A 61 -19.68 -12.05 -2.45
CA TYR A 61 -20.63 -11.45 -3.39
C TYR A 61 -21.88 -12.32 -3.56
N LYS A 62 -21.71 -13.62 -3.82
CA LYS A 62 -22.81 -14.58 -3.95
C LYS A 62 -23.65 -14.67 -2.68
N THR A 63 -22.98 -14.66 -1.53
CA THR A 63 -23.64 -14.66 -0.21
C THR A 63 -24.44 -13.37 -0.01
N GLY A 64 -23.87 -12.22 -0.36
CA GLY A 64 -24.58 -10.93 -0.35
C GLY A 64 -25.80 -10.90 -1.27
N CYS A 65 -25.69 -11.44 -2.48
CA CYS A 65 -26.81 -11.57 -3.41
C CYS A 65 -27.92 -12.49 -2.88
N ALA A 66 -27.55 -13.60 -2.23
CA ALA A 66 -28.53 -14.49 -1.59
C ALA A 66 -29.23 -13.79 -0.41
N ALA A 67 -28.50 -13.04 0.41
CA ALA A 67 -29.08 -12.25 1.51
C ALA A 67 -30.01 -11.14 1.01
N LEU A 68 -29.66 -10.48 -0.12
CA LEU A 68 -30.54 -9.52 -0.80
C LEU A 68 -31.85 -10.18 -1.25
N ALA A 69 -31.77 -11.35 -1.89
CA ALA A 69 -32.96 -12.09 -2.33
C ALA A 69 -33.82 -12.57 -1.13
N ALA A 70 -33.18 -12.86 0.00
CA ALA A 70 -33.86 -13.21 1.25
C ALA A 70 -34.40 -11.99 2.04
N GLY A 71 -34.19 -10.76 1.55
CA GLY A 71 -34.63 -9.53 2.22
C GLY A 71 -33.82 -9.12 3.45
N LYS A 72 -32.68 -9.78 3.70
CA LYS A 72 -31.83 -9.52 4.86
C LYS A 72 -30.78 -8.46 4.55
N LEU A 73 -31.17 -7.20 4.63
CA LEU A 73 -30.36 -6.08 4.16
C LEU A 73 -29.06 -5.87 4.97
N ASP A 74 -29.04 -6.14 6.27
CA ASP A 74 -27.83 -6.05 7.09
C ASP A 74 -26.79 -7.12 6.73
N GLU A 75 -27.22 -8.38 6.63
CA GLU A 75 -26.36 -9.50 6.22
C GLU A 75 -25.82 -9.30 4.79
N ALA A 76 -26.64 -8.74 3.90
CA ALA A 76 -26.23 -8.35 2.55
C ALA A 76 -25.15 -7.27 2.56
N LEU A 77 -25.35 -6.18 3.31
CA LEU A 77 -24.36 -5.10 3.42
C LEU A 77 -23.03 -5.59 3.97
N TYR A 78 -23.07 -6.41 5.03
CA TYR A 78 -21.87 -6.99 5.61
C TYR A 78 -21.10 -7.83 4.57
N SER A 79 -21.81 -8.73 3.88
CA SER A 79 -21.21 -9.61 2.86
C SER A 79 -20.65 -8.83 1.66
N LEU A 80 -21.35 -7.79 1.20
CA LEU A 80 -20.89 -6.93 0.10
C LEU A 80 -19.66 -6.10 0.48
N ASN A 81 -19.55 -5.62 1.73
CA ASN A 81 -18.34 -4.93 2.20
C ASN A 81 -17.14 -5.89 2.31
N ILE A 82 -17.35 -7.14 2.73
CA ILE A 82 -16.30 -8.16 2.68
C ILE A 82 -15.84 -8.35 1.24
N SER A 83 -16.77 -8.54 0.30
CA SER A 83 -16.45 -8.68 -1.13
C SER A 83 -15.61 -7.49 -1.63
N LEU A 84 -16.00 -6.26 -1.30
CA LEU A 84 -15.25 -5.05 -1.66
C LEU A 84 -13.84 -5.02 -1.08
N SER A 85 -13.65 -5.42 0.18
CA SER A 85 -12.34 -5.46 0.83
C SER A 85 -11.38 -6.50 0.22
N LYS A 86 -11.93 -7.56 -0.38
CA LYS A 86 -11.19 -8.64 -1.02
C LYS A 86 -11.02 -8.46 -2.53
N CYS A 87 -11.73 -7.50 -3.12
CA CYS A 87 -11.60 -7.18 -4.53
C CYS A 87 -10.28 -6.45 -4.82
N PRO A 88 -9.51 -6.90 -5.83
CA PRO A 88 -8.37 -6.16 -6.33
C PRO A 88 -8.76 -4.76 -6.85
N PRO A 89 -7.99 -3.70 -6.53
CA PRO A 89 -8.32 -2.33 -6.94
C PRO A 89 -8.16 -2.09 -8.45
N ASP A 90 -7.44 -2.96 -9.18
CA ASP A 90 -7.34 -2.90 -10.64
C ASP A 90 -8.65 -3.30 -11.34
N LYS A 91 -9.57 -3.99 -10.64
CA LYS A 91 -10.89 -4.38 -11.15
C LYS A 91 -11.93 -3.29 -10.93
N ILE A 92 -11.71 -2.13 -11.55
CA ILE A 92 -12.54 -0.92 -11.40
C ILE A 92 -14.04 -1.20 -11.61
N SER A 93 -14.41 -1.96 -12.64
CA SER A 93 -15.81 -2.29 -12.90
C SER A 93 -16.46 -3.14 -11.80
N ALA A 94 -15.71 -4.04 -11.17
CA ALA A 94 -16.21 -4.86 -10.06
C ALA A 94 -16.39 -4.00 -8.79
N VAL A 95 -15.39 -3.18 -8.47
CA VAL A 95 -15.43 -2.22 -7.36
C VAL A 95 -16.62 -1.27 -7.49
N ALA A 96 -16.82 -0.67 -8.67
CA ALA A 96 -17.93 0.24 -8.92
C ALA A 96 -19.32 -0.42 -8.77
N LYS A 97 -19.47 -1.67 -9.22
CA LYS A 97 -20.69 -2.45 -9.03
C LYS A 97 -20.96 -2.74 -7.56
N LEU A 98 -19.95 -3.15 -6.81
CA LEU A 98 -20.08 -3.40 -5.37
C LEU A 98 -20.46 -2.14 -4.61
N GLN A 99 -19.81 -1.00 -4.89
CA GLN A 99 -20.15 0.28 -4.30
C GLN A 99 -21.58 0.72 -4.62
N SER A 100 -22.02 0.49 -5.86
CA SER A 100 -23.41 0.78 -6.27
C SER A 100 -24.42 -0.09 -5.50
N LEU A 101 -24.14 -1.39 -5.36
CA LEU A 101 -25.00 -2.31 -4.60
C LEU A 101 -25.03 -1.98 -3.11
N ILE A 102 -23.88 -1.64 -2.52
CA ILE A 102 -23.81 -1.19 -1.12
C ILE A 102 -24.66 0.06 -0.92
N SER A 103 -24.52 1.07 -1.78
CA SER A 103 -25.31 2.30 -1.70
C SER A 103 -26.81 2.02 -1.81
N LEU A 104 -27.22 1.18 -2.77
CA LEU A 104 -28.62 0.78 -2.93
C LEU A 104 -29.16 0.04 -1.69
N THR A 105 -28.39 -0.91 -1.17
CA THR A 105 -28.80 -1.72 -0.01
C THR A 105 -28.91 -0.86 1.25
N SER A 106 -27.97 0.07 1.47
CA SER A 106 -28.03 1.04 2.56
C SER A 106 -29.26 1.94 2.49
N GLN A 107 -29.64 2.40 1.31
CA GLN A 107 -30.86 3.19 1.11
C GLN A 107 -32.12 2.36 1.41
N GLN A 108 -32.16 1.09 0.99
CA GLN A 108 -33.27 0.20 1.32
C GLN A 108 -33.38 -0.07 2.81
N LEU A 109 -32.26 -0.23 3.51
CA LEU A 109 -32.23 -0.45 4.96
C LEU A 109 -32.79 0.77 5.70
N GLN A 110 -32.36 1.97 5.32
CA GLN A 110 -32.87 3.23 5.88
C GLN A 110 -34.38 3.41 5.63
N LYS A 111 -34.86 3.04 4.44
CA LYS A 111 -36.29 3.11 4.10
C LYS A 111 -37.12 2.09 4.87
N SER A 112 -36.59 0.91 5.18
CA SER A 112 -37.29 -0.13 5.93
C SER A 112 -37.34 0.15 7.45
N ALA A 113 -36.48 1.03 7.94
CA ALA A 113 -36.39 1.40 9.36
C ALA A 113 -37.29 2.59 9.74
N ASN A 114 -37.88 3.28 8.77
CA ASN A 114 -38.86 4.37 8.93
C ASN A 114 -40.29 3.87 8.67
#